data_AF-A0A094IHV7-F1
#
_entry.id   AF-A0A094IHV7-F1
#
_cell.length_a   1.000
_cell.length_b   1.000
_cell.length_c   1.000
_cell.angle_alpha   90.00
_cell.angle_beta   90.00
_cell.angle_gamma   90.00
#
_symmetry.space_group_name_H-M   'P 1'
#
loop_
_entity.id
_entity.type
_entity.pdbx_description
1 polymer ?
#
loop_
_entity_poly.entity_id
_entity_poly.type
_entity_poly.pdbx_seq_one_letter_code
_entity_poly.pdbx_strand_id
1 'polypeptide(L)'
;MSEHIDNLVWWYLREEKVKKWSGKVKTKFHPAEGTFSSGDAQKIASEITKDDPGLKTAMSRLNFFLNRAGKNASAKVRSAVEAAKNIVRKKYGGEATEA
;
A
#
# COMPACT_ATOMS: atom_id res chain seq x y z
N MET A 1 29.50 -27.74 33.45
CA MET A 1 28.65 -26.57 33.14
C MET A 1 28.58 -26.37 31.62
N SER A 2 28.03 -27.33 30.86
CA SER A 2 28.05 -27.23 29.39
C SER A 2 27.01 -28.10 28.68
N GLU A 3 25.87 -28.38 29.31
CA GLU A 3 24.78 -29.14 28.64
C GLU A 3 23.43 -28.42 28.70
N HIS A 4 23.37 -27.23 29.32
CA HIS A 4 22.11 -26.50 29.52
C HIS A 4 21.95 -25.27 28.63
N ILE A 5 22.96 -24.89 27.85
CA ILE A 5 22.93 -23.71 26.95
C ILE A 5 22.62 -24.12 25.50
N ASP A 6 22.95 -25.34 25.08
CA ASP A 6 22.76 -25.80 23.70
C ASP A 6 21.30 -26.06 23.32
N ASN A 7 20.41 -26.33 24.29
CA ASN A 7 18.98 -26.55 24.03
C ASN A 7 18.18 -25.28 23.76
N LEU A 8 18.64 -24.10 24.22
CA LEU A 8 17.95 -22.83 23.98
C LEU A 8 18.19 -22.30 22.56
N VAL A 9 19.40 -22.51 22.03
CA VAL A 9 19.76 -22.11 20.66
C VAL A 9 19.04 -22.98 19.62
N TRP A 10 18.85 -24.27 19.92
CA TRP A 10 18.09 -25.20 19.07
C TRP A 10 16.58 -24.95 19.07
N TRP A 11 15.99 -24.42 20.15
CA TRP A 11 14.58 -24.01 20.17
C TRP A 11 14.33 -22.77 19.30
N TYR A 12 15.30 -21.84 19.27
CA TYR A 12 15.23 -20.62 18.47
C TYR A 12 15.47 -20.85 16.96
N LEU A 13 16.28 -21.84 16.60
CA LEU A 13 16.62 -22.16 15.20
C LEU A 13 15.67 -23.16 14.54
N ARG A 14 14.78 -23.81 15.31
CA ARG A 14 13.75 -24.75 14.82
C ARG A 14 12.36 -24.09 14.77
N GLU A 15 12.29 -22.83 14.37
CA GLU A 15 11.03 -22.23 13.95
C GLU A 15 10.85 -22.45 12.45
N GLU A 16 10.20 -23.57 12.09
CA GLU A 16 9.64 -23.79 10.75
C GLU A 16 8.82 -22.56 10.33
N LYS A 17 9.43 -21.66 9.53
CA LYS A 17 8.80 -20.50 8.89
C LYS A 17 7.50 -20.06 9.58
N VAL A 18 7.59 -19.57 10.82
CA VAL A 18 6.40 -19.15 11.58
C VAL A 18 5.63 -18.20 10.67
N LYS A 19 4.46 -18.65 10.20
CA LYS A 19 3.66 -17.91 9.22
C LYS A 19 3.28 -16.60 9.88
N LYS A 20 4.05 -15.55 9.56
CA LYS A 20 3.82 -14.21 10.09
C LYS A 20 2.36 -13.85 9.86
N TRP A 21 1.73 -13.24 10.85
CA TRP A 21 0.34 -12.80 10.74
C TRP A 21 0.08 -11.99 9.45
N SER A 22 1.06 -11.19 9.03
CA SER A 22 1.03 -10.43 7.76
C SER A 22 0.85 -11.30 6.51
N GLY A 23 1.27 -12.57 6.51
CA GLY A 23 1.07 -13.50 5.41
C GLY A 23 -0.37 -14.03 5.29
N LYS A 24 -1.20 -13.85 6.33
CA LYS A 24 -2.64 -14.17 6.27
C LYS A 24 -3.46 -13.02 5.67
N VAL A 25 -2.89 -11.81 5.57
CA VAL A 25 -3.55 -10.64 4.98
C VAL A 25 -3.56 -10.79 3.47
N LYS A 26 -4.71 -11.21 2.92
CA LYS A 26 -4.94 -11.23 1.47
C LYS A 26 -5.39 -9.85 1.02
N THR A 27 -4.62 -9.23 0.13
CA THR A 27 -5.03 -7.97 -0.52
C THR A 27 -6.18 -8.27 -1.49
N LYS A 28 -7.29 -7.53 -1.37
CA LYS A 28 -8.47 -7.70 -2.24
C LYS A 28 -8.36 -6.92 -3.56
N PHE A 29 -7.46 -5.94 -3.62
CA PHE A 29 -7.29 -5.03 -4.75
C PHE A 29 -5.85 -5.04 -5.23
N HIS A 30 -5.67 -5.31 -6.52
CA HIS A 30 -4.40 -5.29 -7.20
C HIS A 30 -4.54 -4.36 -8.41
N PRO A 31 -3.88 -3.18 -8.41
CA PRO A 31 -3.87 -2.32 -9.58
C PRO A 31 -3.06 -2.99 -10.69
N ALA A 32 -3.39 -2.69 -11.95
CA ALA A 32 -2.63 -3.16 -13.09
C ALA A 32 -1.13 -2.85 -12.95
N GLU A 33 -0.28 -3.73 -13.47
CA GLU A 33 1.16 -3.52 -13.46
C GLU A 33 1.53 -2.21 -14.17
N GLY A 34 2.49 -1.48 -13.60
CA GLY A 34 2.92 -0.20 -14.15
C GLY A 34 1.96 0.98 -13.94
N THR A 35 0.84 0.81 -13.22
CA THR A 35 -0.10 1.90 -12.91
C THR A 35 0.62 3.14 -12.35
N PHE A 36 1.47 2.92 -11.35
CA PHE A 36 2.23 4.00 -10.70
C PHE A 36 3.52 4.39 -11.44
N SER A 37 4.02 3.55 -12.35
CA SER A 37 5.25 3.80 -13.12
C SER A 37 5.06 4.87 -14.20
N SER A 38 3.83 5.03 -14.69
CA SER A 38 3.47 6.06 -15.68
C SER A 38 3.72 7.50 -15.18
N GLY A 39 3.60 7.73 -13.87
CA GLY A 39 3.63 9.07 -13.29
C GLY A 39 2.43 9.94 -13.68
N ASP A 40 1.36 9.33 -14.19
CA ASP A 40 0.13 10.01 -14.60
C ASP A 40 -0.92 9.92 -13.47
N ALA A 41 -1.32 11.07 -12.94
CA ALA A 41 -2.25 11.17 -11.83
C ALA A 41 -3.66 10.69 -12.19
N GLN A 42 -4.13 10.96 -13.42
CA GLN A 42 -5.45 10.58 -13.90
C GLN A 42 -5.53 9.08 -14.08
N LYS A 43 -4.48 8.46 -14.65
CA LYS A 43 -4.40 7.01 -14.80
C LYS A 43 -4.43 6.31 -13.44
N ILE A 44 -3.65 6.81 -12.48
CA ILE A 44 -3.63 6.29 -11.11
C ILE A 44 -5.03 6.42 -10.46
N ALA A 45 -5.65 7.61 -10.55
CA ALA A 45 -6.98 7.84 -9.95
C ALA A 45 -8.07 6.98 -10.61
N SER A 46 -8.04 6.81 -11.93
CA SER A 46 -8.98 5.96 -12.66
C SER A 46 -8.89 4.51 -12.20
N GLU A 47 -7.67 3.95 -12.15
CA GLU A 47 -7.45 2.57 -11.73
C GLU A 47 -7.87 2.35 -10.26
N ILE A 48 -7.53 3.28 -9.38
CA ILE A 48 -7.84 3.20 -7.95
C ILE A 48 -9.34 3.26 -7.66
N THR A 49 -10.12 3.87 -8.56
CA THR A 49 -11.56 4.10 -8.40
C THR A 49 -12.42 3.26 -9.34
N LYS A 50 -11.82 2.27 -10.01
CA LYS A 50 -12.45 1.44 -11.05
C LYS A 50 -13.64 0.61 -10.56
N ASP A 51 -13.56 0.09 -9.33
CA ASP A 51 -14.58 -0.72 -8.66
C ASP A 51 -15.45 0.10 -7.69
N ASP A 52 -15.41 1.42 -7.83
CA ASP A 52 -16.09 2.39 -6.98
C ASP A 52 -16.01 2.12 -5.46
N PRO A 53 -14.80 2.05 -4.89
CA PRO A 53 -14.60 1.56 -3.52
C PRO A 53 -14.98 2.58 -2.42
N GLY A 54 -15.45 3.77 -2.82
CA GLY A 54 -15.67 4.93 -1.95
C GLY A 54 -14.38 5.66 -1.56
N LEU A 55 -14.53 6.92 -1.10
CA LEU A 55 -13.42 7.83 -0.80
C LEU A 55 -12.40 7.25 0.18
N LYS A 56 -12.86 6.72 1.32
CA LYS A 56 -11.97 6.21 2.39
C LYS A 56 -11.10 5.06 1.89
N THR A 57 -11.68 4.15 1.13
CA THR A 57 -10.97 2.98 0.58
C THR A 57 -10.01 3.40 -0.54
N ALA A 58 -10.44 4.27 -1.46
CA ALA A 58 -9.59 4.80 -2.52
C ALA A 58 -8.35 5.52 -1.96
N MET A 59 -8.54 6.39 -0.96
CA MET A 59 -7.45 7.08 -0.28
C MET A 59 -6.52 6.12 0.45
N SER A 60 -7.08 5.09 1.09
CA SER A 60 -6.30 4.04 1.75
C SER A 60 -5.41 3.27 0.77
N ARG A 61 -5.88 3.00 -0.46
CA ARG A 61 -5.09 2.36 -1.51
C ARG A 61 -3.88 3.21 -1.93
N LEU A 62 -4.08 4.51 -2.12
CA LEU A 62 -3.00 5.45 -2.47
C LEU A 62 -1.96 5.57 -1.34
N ASN A 63 -2.42 5.68 -0.10
CA ASN A 63 -1.53 5.71 1.07
C ASN A 63 -0.78 4.39 1.25
N PHE A 64 -1.44 3.25 1.02
CA PHE A 64 -0.80 1.94 1.09
C PHE A 64 0.36 1.83 0.09
N PHE A 65 0.17 2.32 -1.14
CA PHE A 65 1.24 2.36 -2.13
C PHE A 65 2.43 3.20 -1.64
N LEU A 66 2.20 4.43 -1.17
CA LEU A 66 3.28 5.30 -0.66
C LEU A 66 4.01 4.68 0.53
N ASN A 67 3.27 4.08 1.46
CA ASN A 67 3.84 3.41 2.63
C ASN A 67 4.70 2.21 2.23
N ARG A 68 4.25 1.42 1.24
CA ARG A 68 5.00 0.26 0.75
C ARG A 68 6.21 0.65 -0.11
N ALA A 69 6.07 1.70 -0.91
CA ALA A 69 7.15 2.20 -1.74
C ALA A 69 8.24 2.89 -0.90
N GLY A 70 7.84 3.59 0.17
CA GLY A 70 8.77 4.24 1.10
C GLY A 70 9.79 5.10 0.36
N LYS A 71 11.09 4.86 0.61
CA LYS A 71 12.21 5.53 -0.06
C LYS A 71 12.37 5.20 -1.56
N ASN A 72 11.79 4.09 -2.03
CA ASN A 72 11.92 3.63 -3.42
C ASN A 72 10.98 4.37 -4.38
N ALA A 73 10.01 5.14 -3.89
CA ALA A 73 9.22 6.02 -4.73
C ALA A 73 10.07 7.21 -5.17
N SER A 74 10.20 7.43 -6.49
CA SER A 74 10.81 8.65 -7.01
C SER A 74 9.95 9.88 -6.67
N ALA A 75 10.55 11.07 -6.68
CA ALA A 75 9.83 12.32 -6.43
C ALA A 75 8.66 12.50 -7.41
N LYS A 76 8.86 12.12 -8.69
CA LYS A 76 7.83 12.12 -9.73
C LYS A 76 6.65 11.23 -9.36
N VAL A 77 6.91 9.99 -8.93
CA VAL A 77 5.85 9.04 -8.52
C VAL A 77 5.11 9.56 -7.29
N ARG A 78 5.80 10.11 -6.29
CA ARG A 78 5.15 10.70 -5.11
C ARG A 78 4.21 11.85 -5.52
N SER A 79 4.70 12.77 -6.34
CA SER A 79 3.90 13.90 -6.83
C SER A 79 2.66 13.43 -7.61
N ALA A 80 2.81 12.44 -8.50
CA ALA A 80 1.69 11.86 -9.23
C ALA A 80 0.63 11.22 -8.32
N VAL A 81 1.06 10.53 -7.26
CA VAL A 81 0.15 9.92 -6.28
C VAL A 81 -0.57 10.98 -5.44
N GLU A 82 0.12 12.05 -5.03
CA GLU A 82 -0.52 13.18 -4.32
C GLU A 82 -1.55 13.90 -5.23
N ALA A 83 -1.22 14.13 -6.50
CA ALA A 83 -2.17 14.65 -7.48
C ALA A 83 -3.37 13.72 -7.67
N ALA A 84 -3.14 12.39 -7.73
CA ALA A 84 -4.20 11.41 -7.80
C ALA A 84 -5.14 11.46 -6.57
N LYS A 85 -4.62 11.69 -5.36
CA LYS A 85 -5.45 11.89 -4.16
C LYS A 85 -6.43 13.05 -4.34
N ASN A 86 -5.99 14.15 -4.94
CA ASN A 86 -6.86 15.31 -5.20
C ASN A 86 -7.95 14.98 -6.21
N ILE A 87 -7.63 14.23 -7.27
CA ILE A 87 -8.62 13.76 -8.25
C ILE A 87 -9.65 12.84 -7.57
N VAL A 88 -9.20 11.91 -6.73
CA VAL A 88 -10.08 11.02 -5.96
C VAL A 88 -10.97 11.81 -5.01
N ARG A 89 -10.44 12.82 -4.31
CA ARG A 89 -11.26 13.71 -3.47
C ARG A 89 -12.33 14.43 -4.26
N LYS A 90 -12.00 14.99 -5.43
CA LYS A 90 -12.98 15.65 -6.31
C LYS A 90 -14.06 14.68 -6.79
N LYS A 91 -13.67 13.46 -7.17
CA LYS A 91 -14.59 12.41 -7.64
C LYS A 91 -15.64 12.04 -6.60
N TYR A 92 -15.25 11.92 -5.32
CA TYR A 92 -16.13 11.43 -4.26
C TYR A 92 -16.68 12.49 -3.31
N GLY A 93 -16.00 13.62 -3.17
CA GLY A 93 -16.33 14.65 -2.19
C GLY A 93 -17.30 15.71 -2.70
N GLY A 94 -17.60 15.73 -4.01
CA GLY A 94 -18.16 16.92 -4.65
C GLY A 94 -17.14 18.07 -4.63
N GLU A 95 -17.30 19.05 -5.51
CA GLU A 95 -16.62 20.32 -5.32
C GLU A 95 -16.90 20.81 -3.91
N ALA A 96 -15.86 21.02 -3.10
CA ALA A 96 -16.01 21.82 -1.90
C ALA A 96 -16.40 23.21 -2.41
N THR A 97 -17.70 23.49 -2.40
CA THR A 97 -18.24 24.83 -2.54
C THR A 97 -17.44 25.73 -1.62
N GLU A 98 -16.90 26.78 -2.22
CA GLU A 98 -16.36 27.96 -1.55
C GLU A 98 -17.23 28.31 -0.34
N ALA A 99 -16.59 28.45 0.82
CA ALA A 99 -17.16 28.98 2.05
C ALA A 99 -16.31 30.15 2.50
#